data_AF-A0A3B3BCN0-F1
#
_entry.id   AF-A0A3B3BCN0-F1
#
_cell.length_a   1.000
_cell.length_b   1.000
_cell.length_c   1.000
_cell.angle_alpha   90.00
_cell.angle_beta   90.00
_cell.angle_gamma   90.00
#
_symmetry.space_group_name_H-M   'P 1'
#
loop_
_entity.id
_entity.type
_entity.pdbx_description
1 polymer ?
#
loop_
_entity_poly.entity_id
_entity_poly.type
_entity_poly.pdbx_seq_one_letter_code
_entity_poly.pdbx_strand_id
1 'polypeptide(L)'
;MQKYMYEKAMAQETRNGGASTLNNSGVGTGKKKVLVVLDIFCLLLASLPFLIIETSTVNPYQRGFYCSDESIRYPQKEGDTISDAVLCGAGILIVSFSIMIGECFRIHQLHDGTKSFVGNPYVAALYKQIGVFLFGCAVSQSFTDIAKVSVGRMRPHFLDVCKPDFSTIDCSVGYITNYTCTGRDSEVQEARKSFFSGHASFSLYTMLYLAVYYVSDLFKPREKVVSPPPSPIKKELLPSSDIIERNNHHNMV
;
A
#
# COMPACT_ATOMS: atom_id res chain seq x y z
N MET A 1 -36.76 10.66 -20.91
CA MET A 1 -37.35 10.43 -19.57
C MET A 1 -36.62 9.36 -18.72
N GLN A 2 -35.76 8.51 -19.28
CA GLN A 2 -35.09 7.43 -18.53
C GLN A 2 -33.88 7.89 -17.68
N LYS A 3 -33.29 9.05 -18.00
CA LYS A 3 -32.09 9.57 -17.31
C LYS A 3 -32.38 10.20 -15.94
N TYR A 4 -33.60 10.70 -15.73
CA TYR A 4 -34.00 11.35 -14.46
C TYR A 4 -34.38 10.37 -13.34
N MET A 5 -34.66 9.11 -13.66
CA MET A 5 -35.03 8.10 -12.65
C MET A 5 -33.80 7.48 -11.96
N TYR A 6 -32.60 7.55 -12.55
CA TYR A 6 -31.38 6.97 -11.96
C TYR A 6 -30.77 7.85 -10.85
N GLU A 7 -30.88 9.18 -10.96
CA GLU A 7 -30.37 10.12 -9.94
C GLU A 7 -31.16 10.08 -8.62
N LYS A 8 -32.45 9.69 -8.66
CA LYS A 8 -33.28 9.60 -7.45
C LYS A 8 -33.05 8.33 -6.62
N ALA A 9 -32.40 7.30 -7.15
CA ALA A 9 -32.23 6.02 -6.46
C ALA A 9 -31.04 5.97 -5.49
N MET A 10 -30.12 6.94 -5.52
CA MET A 10 -28.90 6.93 -4.69
C MET A 10 -28.91 7.94 -3.54
N ALA A 11 -30.00 8.71 -3.35
CA ALA A 11 -30.04 9.83 -2.41
C ALA A 11 -30.82 9.55 -1.11
N GLN A 12 -31.03 8.28 -0.74
CA GLN A 12 -31.78 7.93 0.47
C GLN A 12 -30.96 7.00 1.38
N GLU A 13 -30.93 7.39 2.67
CA GLU A 13 -30.18 6.82 3.81
C GLU A 13 -28.70 7.24 3.88
N THR A 14 -28.32 8.26 4.67
CA THR A 14 -28.46 8.26 6.14
C THR A 14 -28.56 9.69 6.64
N ARG A 15 -29.77 10.10 7.01
CA ARG A 15 -30.03 11.34 7.72
C ARG A 15 -30.16 10.99 9.20
N ASN A 16 -29.04 11.00 9.93
CA ASN A 16 -29.08 11.10 11.39
C ASN A 16 -28.46 12.43 11.80
N GLY A 17 -29.35 13.29 12.31
CA GLY A 17 -29.03 14.60 12.84
C GLY A 17 -28.23 14.52 14.14
N GLY A 18 -27.47 15.58 14.36
CA GLY A 18 -26.73 15.82 15.59
C GLY A 18 -26.03 17.16 15.47
N ALA A 19 -26.81 18.23 15.62
CA ALA A 19 -26.26 19.56 15.81
C ALA A 19 -25.44 19.57 17.09
N SER A 20 -24.16 19.93 16.98
CA SER A 20 -23.33 20.33 18.11
C SER A 20 -22.39 21.43 17.61
N THR A 21 -22.87 22.66 17.75
CA THR A 21 -22.07 23.88 17.67
C THR A 21 -21.03 23.86 18.78
N LEU A 22 -19.82 23.39 18.50
CA LEU A 22 -18.64 23.59 19.34
C LEU A 22 -17.42 23.87 18.46
N ASN A 23 -16.83 25.04 18.68
CA ASN A 23 -15.58 25.53 18.11
C ASN A 23 -14.53 24.42 18.01
N ASN A 24 -14.19 23.99 16.79
CA ASN A 24 -13.38 22.80 16.57
C ASN A 24 -12.11 23.00 15.76
N SER A 25 -11.45 24.14 15.93
CA SER A 25 -10.10 24.34 15.41
C SER A 25 -9.06 23.44 16.12
N GLY A 26 -9.38 22.89 17.30
CA GLY A 26 -8.50 22.01 18.09
C GLY A 26 -8.71 20.50 17.90
N VAL A 27 -9.95 20.02 17.74
CA VAL A 27 -10.25 18.58 17.62
C VAL A 27 -9.92 18.03 16.24
N GLY A 28 -9.91 18.87 15.20
CA GLY A 28 -9.40 18.47 13.88
C GLY A 28 -7.97 17.96 13.99
N THR A 29 -7.06 18.76 14.53
CA THR A 29 -5.64 18.43 14.69
C THR A 29 -5.41 17.19 15.56
N GLY A 30 -6.22 16.97 16.60
CA GLY A 30 -6.17 15.76 17.44
C GLY A 30 -6.48 14.49 16.63
N LYS A 31 -7.60 14.47 15.90
CA LYS A 31 -7.99 13.32 15.06
C LYS A 31 -6.95 13.02 13.98
N LYS A 32 -6.37 14.07 13.38
CA LYS A 32 -5.30 13.96 12.39
C LYS A 32 -4.06 13.25 12.95
N LYS A 33 -3.60 13.65 14.14
CA LYS A 33 -2.46 13.02 14.80
C LYS A 33 -2.72 11.56 15.15
N VAL A 34 -3.93 11.24 15.63
CA VAL A 34 -4.32 9.86 15.96
C VAL A 34 -4.26 8.95 14.73
N LEU A 35 -4.73 9.41 13.57
CA LEU A 35 -4.65 8.63 12.32
C LEU A 35 -3.20 8.37 11.89
N VAL A 36 -2.33 9.37 11.94
CA VAL A 36 -0.91 9.19 11.59
C VAL A 36 -0.21 8.23 12.55
N VAL A 37 -0.51 8.32 13.85
CA VAL A 37 0.01 7.36 14.85
C VAL A 37 -0.49 5.95 14.57
N LEU A 38 -1.77 5.80 14.19
CA LEU A 38 -2.33 4.51 13.82
C LEU A 38 -1.66 3.94 12.56
N ASP A 39 -1.45 4.76 11.52
CA ASP A 39 -0.76 4.33 10.30
C ASP A 39 0.66 3.83 10.61
N ILE A 40 1.43 4.59 11.41
CA ILE A 40 2.78 4.20 11.83
C ILE A 40 2.73 2.91 12.65
N PHE A 41 1.78 2.78 13.57
CA PHE A 41 1.60 1.57 14.36
C PHE A 41 1.30 0.35 13.48
N CYS A 42 0.38 0.49 12.53
CA CYS A 42 0.05 -0.56 11.56
C CYS A 42 1.26 -0.94 10.69
N LEU A 43 2.04 0.04 10.24
CA LEU A 43 3.28 -0.19 9.49
C LEU A 43 4.30 -0.98 10.32
N LEU A 44 4.51 -0.57 11.57
CA LEU A 44 5.40 -1.28 12.48
C LEU A 44 4.95 -2.73 12.66
N LEU A 45 3.68 -2.94 13.02
CA LEU A 45 3.11 -4.29 13.19
C LEU A 45 3.26 -5.16 11.93
N ALA A 46 3.01 -4.59 10.75
CA ALA A 46 3.16 -5.29 9.48
C ALA A 46 4.62 -5.66 9.16
N SER A 47 5.58 -4.84 9.59
CA SER A 47 7.02 -5.07 9.40
C SER A 47 7.66 -5.99 10.46
N LEU A 48 6.99 -6.22 11.59
CA LEU A 48 7.55 -7.03 12.68
C LEU A 48 7.94 -8.45 12.24
N PRO A 49 7.11 -9.23 11.52
CA PRO A 49 7.50 -10.59 11.14
C PRO A 49 8.75 -10.62 10.26
N PHE A 50 8.83 -9.70 9.28
CA PHE A 50 10.02 -9.51 8.45
C PHE A 50 11.26 -9.24 9.31
N LEU A 51 11.21 -8.23 10.19
CA LEU A 51 12.34 -7.87 11.05
C LEU A 51 12.73 -8.98 12.02
N ILE A 52 11.75 -9.70 12.59
CA ILE A 52 11.99 -10.80 13.52
C ILE A 52 12.68 -11.95 12.80
N ILE A 53 12.24 -12.34 11.61
CA ILE A 53 12.81 -13.46 10.86
C ILE A 53 14.22 -13.13 10.35
N GLU A 54 14.47 -11.87 10.00
CA GLU A 54 15.78 -11.43 9.53
C GLU A 54 16.78 -11.21 10.68
N THR A 55 16.32 -10.69 11.82
CA THR A 55 17.18 -10.40 12.99
C THR A 55 17.33 -11.59 13.93
N SER A 56 16.23 -12.27 14.24
CA SER A 56 16.24 -13.48 15.04
C SER A 56 16.49 -14.62 14.07
N THR A 57 17.57 -15.37 14.24
CA THR A 57 17.87 -16.57 13.45
C THR A 57 16.82 -17.65 13.73
N VAL A 58 15.59 -17.44 13.26
CA VAL A 58 14.51 -18.40 13.36
C VAL A 58 14.90 -19.56 12.47
N ASN A 59 15.14 -20.71 13.09
CA ASN A 59 15.51 -21.90 12.37
C ASN A 59 14.33 -22.32 11.47
N PRO A 60 14.48 -22.31 10.12
CA PRO A 60 13.47 -22.85 9.21
C PRO A 60 13.14 -24.31 9.54
N TYR A 61 11.93 -24.71 9.17
CA TYR A 61 11.46 -26.08 9.35
C TYR A 61 12.46 -27.09 8.78
N GLN A 62 12.86 -28.07 9.60
CA GLN A 62 13.84 -29.07 9.21
C GLN A 62 13.15 -30.17 8.41
N ARG A 63 13.30 -30.11 7.09
CA ARG A 63 12.83 -31.16 6.18
C ARG A 63 13.91 -32.21 5.96
N GLY A 64 13.48 -33.46 5.81
CA GLY A 64 14.33 -34.58 5.40
C GLY A 64 14.56 -34.63 3.89
N PHE A 65 15.53 -35.43 3.46
CA PHE A 65 15.88 -35.65 2.06
C PHE A 65 16.13 -37.13 1.77
N TYR A 66 16.24 -37.47 0.48
CA TYR A 66 16.66 -38.79 0.02
C TYR A 66 18.12 -38.73 -0.42
N CYS A 67 18.94 -39.75 -0.11
CA CYS A 67 20.34 -39.78 -0.56
C CYS A 67 20.48 -39.76 -2.10
N SER A 68 19.48 -40.25 -2.82
CA SER A 68 19.43 -40.27 -4.28
C SER A 68 18.91 -38.97 -4.91
N ASP A 69 18.65 -37.92 -4.12
CA ASP A 69 18.11 -36.67 -4.62
C ASP A 69 19.22 -35.81 -5.24
N GLU A 70 19.37 -35.90 -6.56
CA GLU A 70 20.32 -35.06 -7.32
C GLU A 70 19.95 -33.58 -7.32
N SER A 71 18.71 -33.22 -7.00
CA SER A 71 18.25 -31.82 -7.08
C SER A 71 18.89 -30.91 -6.03
N ILE A 72 19.46 -31.49 -4.96
CA ILE A 72 20.09 -30.79 -3.81
C ILE A 72 21.61 -30.96 -3.74
N ARG A 73 22.24 -31.49 -4.81
CA ARG A 73 23.68 -31.82 -4.88
C ARG A 73 24.51 -30.83 -5.71
N TYR A 74 23.92 -29.74 -6.19
CA TYR A 74 24.64 -28.77 -7.02
C TYR A 74 25.70 -28.03 -6.20
N PRO A 75 26.85 -27.67 -6.80
CA PRO A 75 27.85 -26.88 -6.11
C PRO A 75 27.31 -25.50 -5.76
N GLN A 76 27.69 -24.98 -4.60
CA GLN A 76 27.40 -23.61 -4.21
C GLN A 76 28.08 -22.66 -5.20
N LYS A 77 27.29 -21.80 -5.84
CA LYS A 77 27.82 -20.71 -6.65
C LYS A 77 28.15 -19.54 -5.74
N GLU A 78 29.28 -18.89 -5.99
CA GLU A 78 29.71 -17.73 -5.19
C GLU A 78 28.79 -16.53 -5.46
N GLY A 79 28.09 -16.10 -4.39
CA GLY A 79 27.41 -14.81 -4.29
C GLY A 79 25.99 -14.74 -4.90
N ASP A 80 25.05 -14.23 -4.10
CA ASP A 80 23.83 -13.65 -4.65
C ASP A 80 24.21 -12.39 -5.44
N THR A 81 23.84 -12.32 -6.72
CA THR A 81 24.23 -11.20 -7.60
C THR A 81 23.63 -9.86 -7.15
N ILE A 82 22.53 -9.89 -6.38
CA ILE A 82 21.81 -8.70 -5.88
C ILE A 82 21.24 -9.02 -4.49
N SER A 83 21.45 -8.16 -3.50
CA SER A 83 20.85 -8.33 -2.16
C SER A 83 19.40 -7.89 -2.12
N ASP A 84 18.61 -8.52 -1.25
CA ASP A 84 17.19 -8.17 -1.02
C ASP A 84 17.02 -6.68 -0.68
N ALA A 85 17.93 -6.11 0.12
CA ALA A 85 17.94 -4.69 0.48
C ALA A 85 18.10 -3.75 -0.73
N VAL A 86 19.00 -4.10 -1.66
CA VAL A 86 19.23 -3.31 -2.88
C VAL A 86 18.01 -3.36 -3.79
N LEU A 87 17.41 -4.55 -3.95
CA LEU A 87 16.19 -4.68 -4.75
C LEU A 87 15.04 -3.88 -4.14
N CYS A 88 14.84 -3.98 -2.83
CA CYS A 88 13.77 -3.24 -2.13
C CYS A 88 13.98 -1.73 -2.24
N GLY A 89 15.20 -1.25 -1.98
CA GLY A 89 15.56 0.16 -2.09
C GLY A 89 15.33 0.69 -3.51
N ALA A 90 15.83 -0.01 -4.52
CA ALA A 90 15.63 0.37 -5.93
C ALA A 90 14.15 0.37 -6.33
N GLY A 91 13.39 -0.65 -5.94
CA GLY A 91 11.96 -0.74 -6.24
C GLY A 91 11.13 0.37 -5.59
N ILE A 92 11.39 0.68 -4.31
CA ILE A 92 10.71 1.78 -3.61
C ILE A 92 11.02 3.13 -4.30
N LEU A 93 12.27 3.35 -4.71
CA LEU A 93 12.65 4.57 -5.45
C LEU A 93 11.89 4.66 -6.77
N ILE A 94 11.89 3.60 -7.58
CA ILE A 94 11.19 3.58 -8.87
C ILE A 94 9.70 3.87 -8.68
N VAL A 95 9.03 3.19 -7.74
CA VAL A 95 7.60 3.41 -7.45
C VAL A 95 7.34 4.84 -6.99
N SER A 96 8.19 5.38 -6.11
CA SER A 96 8.05 6.76 -5.62
C SER A 96 8.17 7.77 -6.76
N PHE A 97 9.15 7.63 -7.65
CA PHE A 97 9.29 8.48 -8.83
C PHE A 97 8.10 8.35 -9.79
N SER A 98 7.63 7.13 -10.04
CA SER A 98 6.44 6.86 -10.86
C SER A 98 5.19 7.56 -10.32
N ILE A 99 4.94 7.46 -9.00
CA ILE A 99 3.83 8.14 -8.33
C ILE A 99 3.99 9.65 -8.43
N MET A 100 5.18 10.19 -8.11
CA MET A 100 5.50 11.62 -8.21
C MET A 100 5.16 12.20 -9.59
N ILE A 101 5.58 11.53 -10.65
CA ILE A 101 5.31 11.94 -12.03
C ILE A 101 3.81 11.85 -12.34
N GLY A 102 3.14 10.76 -11.94
CA GLY A 102 1.70 10.58 -12.13
C GLY A 102 0.87 11.68 -11.45
N GLU A 103 1.22 12.00 -10.21
CA GLU A 103 0.61 13.07 -9.42
C GLU A 103 0.83 14.46 -10.05
N CYS A 104 2.07 14.75 -10.47
CA CYS A 104 2.40 15.99 -11.17
C CYS A 104 1.60 16.15 -12.47
N PHE A 105 1.55 15.09 -13.27
CA PHE A 105 0.79 15.09 -14.52
C PHE A 105 -0.70 15.31 -14.26
N ARG A 106 -1.26 14.65 -13.24
CA ARG A 106 -2.67 14.77 -12.85
C ARG A 106 -3.02 16.20 -12.46
N ILE A 107 -2.24 16.83 -11.59
CA ILE A 107 -2.48 18.20 -11.13
C ILE A 107 -2.38 19.18 -12.30
N HIS A 108 -1.39 19.01 -13.17
CA HIS A 108 -1.19 19.89 -14.33
C HIS A 108 -2.33 19.78 -15.37
N GLN A 109 -2.78 18.55 -15.66
CA GLN A 109 -3.78 18.29 -16.71
C GLN A 109 -5.22 18.50 -16.24
N LEU A 110 -5.52 18.24 -14.97
CA LEU A 110 -6.90 18.22 -14.47
C LEU A 110 -7.26 19.42 -13.60
N HIS A 111 -6.29 20.25 -13.18
CA HIS A 111 -6.52 21.41 -12.29
C HIS A 111 -7.28 21.08 -10.98
N ASP A 112 -7.42 19.78 -10.67
CA ASP A 112 -8.13 19.28 -9.50
C ASP A 112 -7.18 19.23 -8.31
N GLY A 113 -6.97 20.38 -7.68
CA GLY A 113 -6.37 20.46 -6.36
C GLY A 113 -7.28 19.77 -5.35
N THR A 114 -6.89 18.58 -4.87
CA THR A 114 -7.64 17.89 -3.81
C THR A 114 -7.63 18.76 -2.54
N LYS A 115 -8.79 19.00 -1.90
CA LYS A 115 -8.84 19.69 -0.61
C LYS A 115 -8.17 18.82 0.45
N SER A 116 -6.89 19.08 0.72
CA SER A 116 -6.03 18.17 1.45
C SER A 116 -5.85 18.46 2.93
N PHE A 117 -5.56 17.39 3.67
CA PHE A 117 -5.31 17.31 5.11
C PHE A 117 -4.14 18.20 5.59
N VAL A 118 -3.16 18.39 4.70
CA VAL A 118 -2.04 19.35 4.76
C VAL A 118 -2.32 20.37 3.66
N GLY A 119 -2.07 21.66 3.86
CA GLY A 119 -2.48 22.74 2.95
C GLY A 119 -1.99 22.64 1.49
N ASN A 120 -1.13 21.67 1.16
CA ASN A 120 -0.73 21.34 -0.21
C ASN A 120 -1.39 20.03 -0.68
N PRO A 121 -2.22 20.04 -1.76
CA PRO A 121 -2.82 18.84 -2.35
C PRO A 121 -1.81 17.75 -2.69
N TYR A 122 -0.62 18.13 -3.14
CA TYR A 122 0.44 17.24 -3.58
C TYR A 122 0.99 16.36 -2.45
N VAL A 123 1.33 16.99 -1.32
CA VAL A 123 1.95 16.31 -0.17
C VAL A 123 1.01 15.26 0.42
N ALA A 124 -0.28 15.58 0.49
CA ALA A 124 -1.27 14.65 1.04
C ALA A 124 -1.61 13.51 0.07
N ALA A 125 -1.58 13.73 -1.24
CA ALA A 125 -1.71 12.66 -2.23
C ALA A 125 -0.52 11.70 -2.16
N LEU A 126 0.71 12.24 -2.11
CA LEU A 126 1.93 11.45 -1.95
C LEU A 126 1.97 10.67 -0.65
N TYR A 127 1.63 11.31 0.48
CA TYR A 127 1.58 10.63 1.78
C TYR A 127 0.65 9.42 1.72
N LYS A 128 -0.55 9.59 1.16
CA LYS A 128 -1.52 8.50 1.02
C LYS A 128 -0.96 7.37 0.16
N GLN A 129 -0.38 7.70 -0.99
CA GLN A 129 0.00 6.69 -1.97
C GLN A 129 1.30 5.98 -1.65
N ILE A 130 2.27 6.68 -1.07
CA ILE A 130 3.50 6.09 -0.54
C ILE A 130 3.17 5.29 0.73
N GLY A 131 2.31 5.80 1.61
CA GLY A 131 1.91 5.11 2.84
C GLY A 131 1.23 3.76 2.57
N VAL A 132 0.25 3.72 1.66
CA VAL A 132 -0.43 2.47 1.26
C VAL A 132 0.54 1.50 0.59
N PHE A 133 1.44 1.99 -0.26
CA PHE A 133 2.47 1.17 -0.90
C PHE A 133 3.44 0.54 0.11
N LEU A 134 3.97 1.33 1.04
CA LEU A 134 4.89 0.83 2.08
C LEU A 134 4.19 -0.18 2.99
N PHE A 135 2.92 0.04 3.33
CA PHE A 135 2.14 -0.90 4.12
C PHE A 135 1.94 -2.23 3.40
N GLY A 136 1.52 -2.20 2.13
CA GLY A 136 1.37 -3.43 1.35
C GLY A 136 2.71 -4.13 1.10
N CYS A 137 3.80 -3.38 0.94
CA CYS A 137 5.15 -3.92 0.85
C CYS A 137 5.51 -4.70 2.12
N ALA A 138 5.33 -4.09 3.30
CA ALA A 138 5.62 -4.72 4.58
C ALA A 138 4.81 -6.02 4.78
N VAL A 139 3.51 -6.00 4.46
CA VAL A 139 2.65 -7.19 4.53
C VAL A 139 3.12 -8.28 3.56
N SER A 140 3.42 -7.93 2.31
CA SER A 140 3.86 -8.88 1.28
C SER A 140 5.19 -9.54 1.63
N GLN A 141 6.16 -8.75 2.13
CA GLN A 141 7.46 -9.24 2.56
C GLN A 141 7.35 -10.16 3.79
N SER A 142 6.63 -9.71 4.82
CA SER A 142 6.35 -10.51 6.01
C SER A 142 5.71 -11.86 5.66
N PHE A 143 4.69 -11.85 4.79
CA PHE A 143 4.06 -13.09 4.33
C PHE A 143 5.05 -14.01 3.61
N THR A 144 5.88 -13.44 2.74
CA THR A 144 6.88 -14.19 1.97
C THR A 144 7.90 -14.86 2.88
N ASP A 145 8.41 -14.15 3.89
CA ASP A 145 9.42 -14.69 4.79
C ASP A 145 8.84 -15.70 5.78
N ILE A 146 7.61 -15.48 6.26
CA ILE A 146 6.86 -16.49 7.02
C ILE A 146 6.72 -17.77 6.18
N ALA A 147 6.37 -17.66 4.91
CA ALA A 147 6.24 -18.81 4.02
C ALA A 147 7.57 -19.54 3.83
N LYS A 148 8.68 -18.81 3.64
CA LYS A 148 10.04 -19.40 3.51
C LYS A 148 10.39 -20.26 4.73
N VAL A 149 10.24 -19.72 5.95
CA VAL A 149 10.61 -20.44 7.18
C VAL A 149 9.64 -21.58 7.51
N SER A 150 8.37 -21.44 7.15
CA SER A 150 7.35 -22.46 7.40
C SER A 150 7.50 -23.67 6.47
N VAL A 151 7.87 -23.44 5.20
CA VAL A 151 8.00 -24.52 4.21
C VAL A 151 9.35 -25.24 4.34
N GLY A 152 10.44 -24.51 4.63
CA GLY A 152 11.76 -25.11 4.88
C GLY A 152 12.31 -25.94 3.72
N ARG A 153 12.00 -25.57 2.47
CA ARG A 153 12.46 -26.31 1.29
C ARG A 153 13.95 -26.05 1.06
N MET A 154 14.72 -27.12 0.87
CA MET A 154 16.15 -27.07 0.58
C MET A 154 16.42 -26.47 -0.82
N ARG A 155 17.48 -25.67 -0.93
CA ARG A 155 18.03 -25.12 -2.18
C ARG A 155 18.84 -26.20 -2.91
N PRO A 156 19.07 -26.04 -4.23
CA PRO A 156 19.82 -27.02 -4.98
C PRO A 156 21.26 -27.27 -4.53
N HIS A 157 21.86 -26.35 -3.76
CA HIS A 157 23.21 -26.45 -3.21
C HIS A 157 23.24 -26.84 -1.71
N PHE A 158 22.14 -27.38 -1.19
CA PHE A 158 22.01 -27.65 0.23
C PHE A 158 23.05 -28.66 0.76
N LEU A 159 23.31 -29.76 0.04
CA LEU A 159 24.25 -30.78 0.52
C LEU A 159 25.70 -30.29 0.52
N ASP A 160 26.05 -29.41 -0.42
CA ASP A 160 27.39 -28.81 -0.50
C ASP A 160 27.66 -27.86 0.69
N VAL A 161 26.64 -27.12 1.12
CA VAL A 161 26.72 -26.23 2.29
C VAL A 161 26.59 -26.99 3.61
N CYS A 162 25.64 -27.91 3.73
CA CYS A 162 25.38 -28.65 4.96
C CYS A 162 26.51 -29.63 5.31
N LYS A 163 27.13 -30.27 4.31
CA LYS A 163 28.14 -31.33 4.49
C LYS A 163 27.73 -32.34 5.56
N PRO A 164 26.64 -33.09 5.34
CA PRO A 164 26.16 -34.05 6.31
C PRO A 164 27.15 -35.21 6.46
N ASP A 165 27.26 -35.73 7.69
CA ASP A 165 28.10 -36.90 7.95
C ASP A 165 27.40 -38.19 7.47
N PHE A 166 27.74 -38.61 6.26
CA PHE A 166 27.21 -39.84 5.66
C PHE A 166 27.59 -41.12 6.42
N SER A 167 28.53 -41.09 7.36
CA SER A 167 28.82 -42.25 8.22
C SER A 167 27.75 -42.49 9.28
N THR A 168 27.03 -41.44 9.66
CA THR A 168 25.93 -41.48 10.65
C THR A 168 24.55 -41.68 10.02
N ILE A 169 24.47 -41.58 8.69
CA ILE A 169 23.23 -41.60 7.93
C ILE A 169 23.12 -42.92 7.18
N ASP A 170 22.08 -43.69 7.48
CA ASP A 170 21.78 -44.89 6.71
C ASP A 170 20.97 -44.51 5.44
N CYS A 171 21.60 -44.59 4.27
CA CYS A 171 20.93 -44.34 3.00
C CYS A 171 20.00 -45.49 2.56
N SER A 172 20.01 -46.63 3.26
CA SER A 172 19.21 -47.82 2.92
C SER A 172 17.78 -47.76 3.45
N VAL A 173 17.52 -46.94 4.47
CA VAL A 173 16.18 -46.71 5.05
C VAL A 173 15.32 -45.73 4.24
N GLY A 174 15.88 -45.10 3.19
CA GLY A 174 15.15 -44.22 2.29
C GLY A 174 15.14 -42.75 2.71
N TYR A 175 14.01 -42.24 3.24
CA TYR A 175 13.85 -40.83 3.58
C TYR A 175 14.50 -40.49 4.93
N ILE A 176 15.49 -39.61 4.92
CA ILE A 176 16.30 -39.26 6.09
C ILE A 176 15.79 -37.98 6.71
N THR A 177 15.37 -38.06 7.97
CA THR A 177 14.90 -36.90 8.75
C THR A 177 15.89 -36.43 9.81
N ASN A 178 16.78 -37.32 10.27
CA ASN A 178 17.77 -37.02 11.29
C ASN A 178 19.16 -36.96 10.65
N TYR A 179 19.74 -35.77 10.61
CA TYR A 179 21.08 -35.52 10.08
C TYR A 179 21.67 -34.30 10.77
N THR A 180 23.01 -34.29 10.89
CA THR A 180 23.75 -33.15 11.45
C THR A 180 24.57 -32.52 10.34
N CYS A 181 24.48 -31.19 10.20
CA CYS A 181 25.31 -30.43 9.27
C CYS A 181 26.61 -30.04 9.95
N THR A 182 27.73 -30.12 9.23
CA THR A 182 29.05 -29.65 9.69
C THR A 182 29.41 -28.27 9.12
N GLY A 183 28.65 -27.78 8.15
CA GLY A 183 28.79 -26.45 7.58
C GLY A 183 28.39 -25.32 8.52
N ARG A 184 28.58 -24.08 8.06
CA ARG A 184 28.25 -22.86 8.83
C ARG A 184 26.73 -22.71 8.98
N ASP A 185 26.24 -22.61 10.21
CA ASP A 185 24.80 -22.57 10.51
C ASP A 185 24.04 -21.50 9.70
N SER A 186 24.57 -20.29 9.55
CA SER A 186 23.91 -19.22 8.80
C SER A 186 23.66 -19.57 7.33
N GLU A 187 24.63 -20.25 6.69
CA GLU A 187 24.51 -20.67 5.29
C GLU A 187 23.60 -21.89 5.17
N VAL A 188 23.63 -22.80 6.15
CA VAL A 188 22.73 -23.95 6.21
C VAL A 188 21.27 -23.49 6.36
N GLN A 189 21.00 -22.52 7.23
CA GLN A 189 19.64 -21.98 7.37
C GLN A 189 19.20 -21.26 6.09
N GLU A 190 20.10 -20.55 5.41
CA GLU A 190 19.77 -19.90 4.14
C GLU A 190 19.52 -20.93 3.02
N ALA A 191 20.29 -22.00 2.98
CA ALA A 191 20.10 -23.11 2.06
C ALA A 191 18.77 -23.87 2.31
N ARG A 192 18.09 -23.66 3.44
CA ARG A 192 16.75 -24.20 3.75
C ARG A 192 15.59 -23.28 3.35
N LYS A 193 15.87 -22.13 2.72
CA LYS A 193 14.86 -21.16 2.25
C LYS A 193 14.83 -21.12 0.72
N SER A 194 14.33 -22.18 0.08
CA SER A 194 14.22 -22.23 -1.40
C SER A 194 12.84 -21.94 -1.96
N PHE A 195 11.78 -22.03 -1.15
CA PHE A 195 10.40 -21.88 -1.62
C PHE A 195 9.78 -20.54 -1.22
N PHE A 196 9.13 -19.92 -2.21
CA PHE A 196 8.90 -18.49 -2.44
C PHE A 196 10.18 -17.64 -2.58
N SER A 197 10.38 -17.05 -3.77
CA SER A 197 11.45 -16.08 -4.01
C SER A 197 11.03 -14.69 -3.50
N GLY A 198 11.85 -14.11 -2.61
CA GLY A 198 11.66 -12.74 -2.10
C GLY A 198 11.66 -11.72 -3.23
N HIS A 199 12.63 -11.85 -4.13
CA HIS A 199 12.76 -11.00 -5.31
C HIS A 199 11.52 -11.05 -6.21
N ALA A 200 11.05 -12.25 -6.54
CA ALA A 200 9.87 -12.40 -7.40
C ALA A 200 8.60 -11.84 -6.74
N SER A 201 8.41 -12.10 -5.44
CA SER A 201 7.27 -11.59 -4.68
C SER A 201 7.24 -10.07 -4.66
N PHE A 202 8.37 -9.43 -4.35
CA PHE A 202 8.50 -7.98 -4.34
C PHE A 202 8.30 -7.36 -5.73
N SER A 203 8.91 -7.94 -6.78
CA SER A 203 8.73 -7.47 -8.16
C SER A 203 7.27 -7.55 -8.62
N LEU A 204 6.57 -8.64 -8.30
CA LEU A 204 5.14 -8.79 -8.64
C LEU A 204 4.28 -7.78 -7.89
N TYR A 205 4.52 -7.58 -6.59
CA TYR A 205 3.79 -6.62 -5.78
C TYR A 205 3.95 -5.18 -6.31
N THR A 206 5.20 -4.76 -6.55
CA THR A 206 5.51 -3.41 -7.05
C THR A 206 4.88 -3.15 -8.41
N MET A 207 4.97 -4.10 -9.34
CA MET A 207 4.37 -4.01 -10.67
C MET A 207 2.84 -3.92 -10.58
N LEU A 208 2.21 -4.80 -9.79
CA LEU A 208 0.76 -4.82 -9.64
C LEU A 208 0.24 -3.52 -9.00
N TYR A 209 0.94 -3.02 -7.98
CA TYR A 209 0.58 -1.76 -7.33
C TYR A 209 0.61 -0.59 -8.33
N LEU A 210 1.69 -0.46 -9.11
CA LEU A 210 1.79 0.57 -10.14
C LEU A 210 0.70 0.42 -11.20
N ALA A 211 0.45 -0.80 -11.67
CA ALA A 211 -0.60 -1.06 -12.66
C ALA A 211 -1.97 -0.61 -12.14
N VAL A 212 -2.34 -1.01 -10.93
CA VAL A 212 -3.61 -0.61 -10.30
C VAL A 212 -3.66 0.89 -10.06
N TYR A 213 -2.56 1.51 -9.64
CA TYR A 213 -2.47 2.97 -9.44
C TYR A 213 -2.78 3.73 -10.74
N TYR A 214 -2.07 3.40 -11.83
CA TYR A 214 -2.28 4.08 -13.11
C TYR A 214 -3.65 3.78 -13.73
N VAL A 215 -4.15 2.55 -13.60
CA VAL A 215 -5.50 2.16 -14.04
C VAL A 215 -6.56 2.95 -13.28
N SER A 216 -6.48 3.00 -11.95
CA SER A 216 -7.46 3.71 -11.11
C SER A 216 -7.49 5.21 -11.42
N ASP A 217 -6.34 5.80 -11.72
CA ASP A 217 -6.24 7.19 -12.13
C ASP A 217 -6.78 7.42 -13.56
N LEU A 218 -6.54 6.48 -14.49
CA LEU A 218 -7.03 6.56 -15.87
C LEU A 218 -8.56 6.44 -15.96
N PHE A 219 -9.16 5.59 -15.11
CA PHE A 219 -10.60 5.36 -15.09
C PHE A 219 -11.37 6.29 -14.16
N LYS A 220 -10.70 7.24 -13.49
CA LYS A 220 -11.39 8.25 -12.69
C LYS A 220 -12.22 9.13 -13.63
N PRO A 221 -13.57 9.09 -13.58
CA PRO A 221 -14.38 9.89 -14.49
C PRO A 221 -14.04 11.37 -14.26
N ARG A 222 -13.68 12.07 -15.34
CA ARG A 222 -13.48 13.53 -15.33
C ARG A 222 -14.75 14.18 -14.79
N GLU A 223 -14.72 14.61 -13.54
CA GLU A 223 -15.75 15.46 -13.00
C GLU A 223 -15.60 16.81 -13.70
N LYS A 224 -16.42 17.05 -14.74
CA LYS A 224 -16.43 18.35 -15.40
C LYS A 224 -16.86 19.35 -14.34
N VAL A 225 -15.98 20.30 -14.01
CA VAL A 225 -16.30 21.46 -13.19
C VAL A 225 -17.48 22.18 -13.86
N VAL A 226 -18.69 21.92 -13.37
CA VAL A 226 -19.85 22.71 -13.73
C VAL A 226 -19.64 24.05 -13.04
N SER A 227 -19.30 25.08 -13.83
CA SER A 227 -19.29 26.46 -13.35
C SER A 227 -20.63 26.74 -12.66
N PRO A 228 -20.63 27.34 -11.45
CA PRO A 228 -21.89 27.64 -10.77
C PRO A 228 -22.76 28.52 -11.68
N PRO A 229 -24.08 28.26 -11.75
CA PRO A 229 -24.97 29.09 -12.55
C PRO A 229 -24.87 30.55 -12.08
N PRO A 230 -24.93 31.53 -13.00
CA PRO A 230 -24.90 32.94 -12.61
C PRO A 230 -25.99 33.21 -11.59
N SER A 231 -25.63 33.88 -10.50
CA SER A 231 -26.56 34.25 -9.43
C SER A 231 -27.78 34.95 -10.03
N PRO A 232 -29.02 34.61 -9.62
CA PRO A 232 -30.20 35.30 -10.09
C PRO A 232 -30.06 36.78 -9.73
N ILE A 233 -30.17 37.64 -10.74
CA ILE A 233 -30.25 39.09 -10.62
C ILE A 233 -31.28 39.36 -9.52
N LYS A 234 -30.83 39.92 -8.38
CA LYS A 234 -31.74 40.51 -7.41
C LYS A 234 -32.53 41.56 -8.19
N LYS A 235 -33.80 41.30 -8.47
CA LYS A 235 -34.73 42.39 -8.74
C LYS A 235 -34.66 43.25 -7.50
N GLU A 236 -34.03 44.41 -7.59
CA GLU A 236 -34.16 45.44 -6.58
C GLU A 236 -35.66 45.66 -6.40
N LEU A 237 -36.20 45.14 -5.29
CA LEU A 237 -37.49 45.62 -4.82
C LEU A 237 -37.24 47.08 -4.47
N LEU A 238 -37.71 47.97 -5.36
CA LEU A 238 -37.90 49.37 -5.01
C LEU A 238 -38.64 49.41 -3.66
N PRO A 239 -38.10 50.13 -2.66
CA PRO A 239 -38.74 50.24 -1.35
C PRO A 239 -40.11 50.91 -1.53
N SER A 240 -41.13 50.40 -0.84
CA SER A 240 -42.52 50.88 -0.93
C SER A 240 -42.71 52.36 -0.56
N SER A 241 -41.67 53.04 -0.06
CA SER A 241 -41.65 54.49 0.15
C SER A 241 -41.74 55.29 -1.15
N ASP A 242 -41.19 54.80 -2.28
CA ASP A 242 -41.23 55.53 -3.55
C ASP A 242 -42.61 55.49 -4.25
N ILE A 243 -43.47 54.53 -3.87
CA ILE A 243 -44.83 54.40 -4.42
C ILE A 243 -45.80 55.38 -3.73
N ILE A 244 -45.58 55.67 -2.44
CA ILE A 244 -46.44 56.58 -1.67
C ILE A 244 -46.17 58.04 -2.06
N GLU A 245 -44.92 58.40 -2.35
CA GLU A 245 -44.56 59.78 -2.73
C GLU A 245 -45.08 60.17 -4.12
N ARG A 246 -45.16 59.23 -5.07
CA ARG A 246 -45.80 59.48 -6.38
C ARG A 246 -47.32 59.63 -6.31
N ASN A 247 -48.00 59.00 -5.36
CA ASN A 247 -49.46 59.07 -5.25
C ASN A 247 -49.95 60.35 -4.55
N ASN A 248 -49.13 60.96 -3.68
CA ASN A 248 -49.51 62.24 -3.04
C ASN A 248 -49.38 63.44 -3.98
N HIS A 249 -48.53 63.37 -5.01
CA HIS A 249 -48.43 64.44 -6.02
C HIS A 249 -49.59 64.48 -7.03
N HIS A 250 -50.42 63.43 -7.09
CA HIS A 250 -51.56 63.37 -8.02
C HIS A 250 -52.89 63.85 -7.43
N ASN A 251 -52.95 64.19 -6.14
CA ASN A 251 -54.18 64.59 -5.44
C ASN A 251 -54.18 66.06 -4.96
N MET A 252 -53.28 66.91 -5.47
CA MET A 252 -53.26 68.36 -5.20
C MET A 252 -53.27 69.22 -6.48
N VAL A 253 -54.06 68.83 -7.48
CA VAL A 253 -54.48 69.71 -8.60
C VAL A 253 -55.97 69.52 -8.84
#